data_AF-U2NML2-F1
#
_entry.id   AF-U2NML2-F1
#
_cell.length_a   1.000
_cell.length_b   1.000
_cell.length_c   1.000
_cell.angle_alpha   90.00
_cell.angle_beta   90.00
_cell.angle_gamma   90.00
#
_symmetry.space_group_name_H-M   'P 1'
#
loop_
_entity.id
_entity.type
_entity.pdbx_description
1 polymer ?
#
loop_
_entity_poly.entity_id
_entity_poly.type
_entity_poly.pdbx_seq_one_letter_code
_entity_poly.pdbx_strand_id
1 'polypeptide(L)' 'MGRILLLIEKKRFELNKAIEIFGINDYRVLIISEELDKLITIEQRMRLWLAYTGFYTKINMVK' A
#
# COMPACT_ATOMS: atom_id res chain seq x y z
N MET A 1 9.82 -5.43 3.34
CA MET A 1 8.57 -4.86 3.90
C MET A 1 8.64 -3.34 4.12
N GLY A 2 9.66 -2.80 4.78
CA GLY A 2 9.66 -1.38 5.19
C GLY A 2 9.61 -0.33 4.06
N ARG A 3 10.20 -0.58 2.89
CA ARG A 3 10.25 0.40 1.79
C ARG A 3 8.87 0.74 1.21
N ILE A 4 8.00 -0.24 1.01
CA ILE A 4 6.65 0.01 0.46
C ILE A 4 5.78 0.78 1.47
N LEU A 5 5.93 0.49 2.76
CA LEU A 5 5.24 1.23 3.83
C LEU A 5 5.71 2.70 3.89
N LEU A 6 7.01 2.96 3.73
CA LEU A 6 7.52 4.34 3.64
C LEU A 6 6.97 5.09 2.42
N LEU A 7 6.81 4.41 1.27
CA LEU A 7 6.21 5.02 0.08
C LEU A 7 4.71 5.33 0.30
N ILE A 8 3.98 4.44 0.98
CA ILE A 8 2.58 4.65 1.36
C ILE A 8 2.45 5.86 2.28
N GLU A 9 3.28 5.94 3.33
CA GLU A 9 3.26 7.08 4.27
C GLU A 9 3.58 8.41 3.57
N LYS A 10 4.60 8.42 2.71
CA LYS A 10 4.93 9.61 1.91
C LYS A 10 3.75 10.02 1.02
N LYS A 11 3.12 9.07 0.34
CA LYS A 11 2.00 9.34 -0.56
C LYS A 11 0.73 9.78 0.20
N ARG A 12 0.48 9.24 1.41
CA ARG A 12 -0.58 9.73 2.33
C ARG A 12 -0.37 11.19 2.69
N PHE A 13 0.85 11.57 3.02
CA PHE A 13 1.18 12.96 3.33
C PHE A 13 0.97 13.89 2.13
N GLU A 14 1.37 13.46 0.92
CA GLU A 14 1.09 14.18 -0.33
C GLU A 14 -0.41 14.35 -0.56
N LEU A 15 -1.21 13.30 -0.34
CA LEU A 15 -2.67 13.34 -0.49
C LEU A 15 -3.31 14.34 0.48
N ASN A 16 -2.95 14.28 1.76
CA ASN A 16 -3.48 15.18 2.78
C ASN A 16 -3.19 16.65 2.45
N LYS A 17 -1.95 16.95 2.04
CA LYS A 17 -1.60 18.29 1.56
C LYS A 17 -2.40 18.72 0.34
N ALA A 18 -2.60 17.82 -0.62
CA ALA A 18 -3.39 18.14 -1.81
C ALA A 18 -4.87 18.42 -1.46
N ILE A 19 -5.44 17.66 -0.50
CA ILE A 19 -6.81 17.91 0.01
C ILE A 19 -6.88 19.29 0.67
N GLU A 20 -5.90 19.65 1.49
CA GLU A 20 -5.85 20.97 2.16
C GLU A 20 -5.75 22.13 1.16
N ILE A 21 -4.98 21.97 0.09
CA ILE A 21 -4.71 23.04 -0.88
C ILE A 21 -5.82 23.15 -1.93
N PHE A 22 -6.31 22.02 -2.46
CA PHE A 22 -7.20 21.99 -3.63
C PHE A 22 -8.63 21.56 -3.29
N GLY A 23 -8.85 20.92 -2.15
CA GLY A 23 -10.15 20.34 -1.78
C GLY A 23 -10.32 18.90 -2.26
N ILE A 24 -11.13 18.13 -1.53
CA ILE A 24 -11.26 16.67 -1.70
C ILE A 24 -11.80 16.24 -3.08
N ASN A 25 -12.59 17.08 -3.73
CA ASN A 25 -13.22 16.78 -5.03
C ASN A 25 -12.35 17.20 -6.22
N ASP A 26 -11.16 17.73 -6.00
CA ASP A 26 -10.27 18.15 -7.08
C ASP A 26 -9.67 16.92 -7.80
N TYR A 27 -9.61 16.96 -9.13
CA TYR A 27 -9.08 15.86 -9.94
C TYR A 27 -7.63 15.50 -9.59
N ARG A 28 -6.83 16.47 -9.12
CA ARG A 28 -5.44 16.24 -8.68
C ARG A 28 -5.39 15.39 -7.41
N VAL A 29 -6.33 15.62 -6.50
CA VAL A 29 -6.49 14.82 -5.28
C VAL A 29 -6.90 13.39 -5.64
N LEU A 30 -7.82 13.23 -6.60
CA LEU A 30 -8.22 11.91 -7.11
C LEU A 30 -7.02 11.13 -7.66
N ILE A 31 -6.19 11.75 -8.50
CA ILE A 31 -5.00 11.09 -9.06
C ILE A 31 -4.06 10.60 -7.96
N ILE A 32 -3.79 11.44 -6.95
CA ILE A 32 -2.90 11.07 -5.84
C ILE A 32 -3.52 9.93 -5.00
N SER A 33 -4.85 9.94 -4.82
CA SER A 33 -5.58 8.86 -4.14
C SER A 33 -5.44 7.54 -4.89
N GLU A 34 -5.62 7.53 -6.21
CA GLU A 34 -5.46 6.32 -7.03
C GLU A 34 -4.04 5.76 -6.98
N GLU A 35 -3.02 6.63 -6.94
CA GLU A 35 -1.63 6.20 -6.76
C GLU A 35 -1.40 5.55 -5.38
N LEU A 36 -1.99 6.12 -4.33
CA LEU A 36 -1.92 5.57 -2.99
C LEU A 36 -2.58 4.18 -2.92
N ASP A 37 -3.74 4.01 -3.53
CA ASP A 37 -4.47 2.72 -3.56
C ASP A 37 -3.68 1.62 -4.28
N LYS A 38 -2.96 1.97 -5.36
CA LYS A 38 -2.05 1.04 -6.04
C LYS A 38 -0.94 0.56 -5.10
N LEU A 39 -0.33 1.47 -4.34
CA LEU A 39 0.72 1.11 -3.38
C LEU A 39 0.19 0.21 -2.26
N ILE A 40 -0.99 0.51 -1.73
CA ILE A 40 -1.65 -0.30 -0.70
C ILE A 40 -1.96 -1.71 -1.25
N THR A 41 -2.48 -1.80 -2.47
CA THR A 41 -2.79 -3.08 -3.12
C THR A 41 -1.54 -3.95 -3.28
N ILE A 42 -0.41 -3.35 -3.67
CA ILE A 42 0.88 -4.05 -3.78
C ILE A 42 1.30 -4.58 -2.40
N GLU A 43 1.22 -3.76 -1.37
CA GLU A 43 1.59 -4.13 0.00
C GLU A 43 0.74 -5.30 0.52
N GLN A 44 -0.57 -5.25 0.30
CA GLN A 44 -1.50 -6.32 0.67
C GLN A 44 -1.19 -7.62 -0.08
N ARG A 45 -0.93 -7.56 -1.39
CA ARG A 45 -0.53 -8.74 -2.16
C ARG A 45 0.77 -9.35 -1.65
N MET A 46 1.76 -8.53 -1.30
CA MET A 46 3.00 -9.02 -0.71
C MET A 46 2.77 -9.71 0.64
N ARG A 47 1.91 -9.15 1.51
CA ARG A 47 1.53 -9.80 2.77
C ARG A 47 0.85 -11.13 2.55
N LEU A 48 -0.11 -11.20 1.63
CA LEU A 48 -0.82 -12.43 1.31
C LEU A 48 0.17 -13.49 0.81
N TRP A 49 1.05 -13.15 -0.14
CA TRP A 49 2.05 -14.08 -0.66
C TRP A 49 3.01 -14.59 0.42
N LEU A 50 3.46 -13.72 1.34
CA LEU A 50 4.29 -14.13 2.48
C LEU A 50 3.53 -15.04 3.45
N ALA A 51 2.26 -14.77 3.70
CA ALA A 51 1.42 -15.65 4.50
C ALA A 51 1.33 -17.04 3.83
N TYR A 52 0.96 -17.10 2.55
CA TYR A 52 0.88 -18.34 1.80
C TYR A 52 2.20 -19.13 1.83
N THR A 53 3.33 -18.50 1.47
CA THR A 53 4.63 -19.18 1.43
C THR A 53 5.12 -19.61 2.82
N GLY A 54 4.83 -18.83 3.88
CA GLY A 54 5.07 -19.23 5.26
C GLY A 54 4.22 -20.43 5.73
N PHE A 55 3.00 -20.58 5.21
CA PHE A 55 2.18 -21.78 5.42
C PHE A 55 2.77 -23.01 4.70
N TYR A 56 3.20 -22.87 3.44
CA TYR A 56 3.79 -23.99 2.69
C TYR A 56 5.12 -24.50 3.28
N THR A 57 5.97 -23.61 3.82
CA THR A 57 7.21 -24.04 4.51
C THR A 57 6.92 -24.79 5.80
N LYS A 58 5.93 -24.36 6.60
CA LYS A 58 5.53 -25.08 7.81
C LYS A 58 4.97 -26.47 7.53
N ILE A 59 4.17 -26.64 6.48
CA ILE A 59 3.60 -27.95 6.11
C ILE A 59 4.70 -28.92 5.67
N ASN A 60 5.73 -28.45 4.96
CA ASN A 60 6.84 -29.31 4.49
C ASN A 60 7.91 -29.59 5.56
N MET A 61 7.95 -28.88 6.69
CA MET A 61 8.86 -29.17 7.81
C MET A 61 8.30 -30.22 8.79
N VAL A 62 7.03 -30.61 8.65
CA VAL A 62 6.35 -31.61 9.51
C VAL A 62 6.25 -32.98 8.80
N LYS A 63 7.01 -33.20 7.72
CA LYS A 63 7.14 -34.48 7.03
C LYS A 63 8.50 -35.11 7.24
#